data_AF-A0A2R4FLG8-F1
#
_entry.id   AF-A0A2R4FLG8-F1
#
_cell.length_a   1.000
_cell.length_b   1.000
_cell.length_c   1.000
_cell.angle_alpha   90.00
_cell.angle_beta   90.00
_cell.angle_gamma   90.00
#
_symmetry.space_group_name_H-M   'P 1'
#
loop_
_entity.id
_entity.type
_entity.pdbx_description
1 polymer ?
#
loop_
_entity_poly.entity_id
_entity_poly.type
_entity_poly.pdbx_seq_one_letter_code
_entity_poly.pdbx_strand_id
1 'polypeptide(L)'
;MENSKIIADIERALSEVLQRPVSGMPKETRLFEDLHLDSTSILELLMALEDSVGIEVDPENLEMSDFTSLETLAEYVAGNLDDKP
;
A
#
# COMPACT_ATOMS: atom_id res chain seq x y z
N MET A 1 -5.51 14.00 -6.25
CA MET A 1 -4.16 14.29 -5.71
C MET A 1 -3.13 13.51 -6.53
N GLU A 2 -1.87 13.96 -6.62
CA GLU A 2 -0.87 13.37 -7.52
C GLU A 2 -0.49 11.94 -7.08
N ASN A 3 -0.79 10.91 -7.90
CA ASN A 3 -0.48 9.49 -7.64
C ASN A 3 0.97 9.27 -7.15
N SER A 4 1.91 10.13 -7.55
CA SER A 4 3.30 10.10 -7.09
C SER A 4 3.47 10.23 -5.56
N LYS A 5 2.61 11.00 -4.87
CA LYS A 5 2.69 11.15 -3.42
C LYS A 5 2.23 9.86 -2.71
N ILE A 6 1.12 9.29 -3.18
CA ILE A 6 0.58 8.03 -2.64
C ILE A 6 1.61 6.91 -2.80
N ILE A 7 2.24 6.81 -3.97
CA ILE A 7 3.32 5.83 -4.21
C ILE A 7 4.49 6.06 -3.25
N ALA A 8 4.93 7.31 -3.04
CA ALA A 8 6.03 7.59 -2.11
C ALA A 8 5.69 7.22 -0.66
N ASP A 9 4.45 7.42 -0.24
CA ASP A 9 3.98 7.03 1.10
C ASP A 9 3.88 5.50 1.22
N ILE A 10 3.42 4.80 0.18
CA ILE A 10 3.44 3.33 0.10
C ILE A 10 4.87 2.79 0.15
N GLU A 11 5.81 3.37 -0.60
CA GLU A 11 7.22 2.98 -0.59
C GLU A 11 7.84 3.15 0.81
N ARG A 12 7.48 4.21 1.53
CA ARG A 12 7.90 4.40 2.93
C ARG A 12 7.34 3.31 3.83
N ALA A 13 6.04 3.05 3.77
CA ALA A 13 5.39 2.02 4.59
C ALA A 13 5.96 0.61 4.29
N LEU A 14 6.15 0.29 3.01
CA LEU A 14 6.82 -0.95 2.60
C LEU A 14 8.26 -1.04 3.11
N SER A 15 8.99 0.08 3.12
CA SER A 15 10.36 0.09 3.63
C SER A 15 10.44 -0.25 5.12
N GLU A 16 9.45 0.22 5.88
CA GLU A 16 9.30 -0.08 7.30
C GLU A 16 8.94 -1.55 7.53
N VAL A 17 7.93 -2.07 6.84
CA VAL A 17 7.49 -3.48 6.98
C VAL A 17 8.57 -4.45 6.54
N LEU A 18 9.18 -4.21 5.38
CA LEU A 18 10.22 -5.09 4.83
C LEU A 18 11.59 -4.89 5.48
N GLN A 19 11.72 -3.93 6.41
CA GLN A 19 12.96 -3.57 7.09
C GLN A 19 14.12 -3.33 6.10
N ARG A 20 13.80 -2.81 4.91
CA ARG A 20 14.76 -2.55 3.83
C ARG A 20 14.28 -1.34 3.02
N PRO A 21 15.18 -0.52 2.46
CA PRO A 21 14.77 0.59 1.62
C PRO A 21 14.10 0.09 0.34
N VAL A 22 12.89 0.58 0.10
CA VAL A 22 12.10 0.34 -1.11
C VAL A 22 11.81 1.70 -1.73
N SER A 23 12.24 1.90 -2.97
CA SER A 23 12.04 3.16 -3.69
C SER A 23 12.15 2.98 -5.21
N GLY A 24 11.35 3.73 -5.97
CA GLY A 24 11.40 3.74 -7.44
C GLY A 24 10.89 2.46 -8.07
N MET A 25 9.90 1.81 -7.44
CA MET A 25 9.31 0.59 -7.97
C MET A 25 8.39 0.87 -9.17
N PRO A 26 8.40 0.04 -10.23
CA PRO A 26 7.41 0.13 -11.28
C PRO A 26 6.01 -0.18 -10.74
N LYS A 27 4.98 0.44 -11.32
CA LYS A 27 3.58 0.25 -10.94
C LYS A 27 3.11 -1.20 -11.06
N GLU A 28 3.69 -1.95 -11.99
CA GLU A 28 3.39 -3.36 -12.21
C GLU A 28 4.07 -4.29 -11.20
N THR A 29 4.87 -3.76 -10.26
CA THR A 29 5.58 -4.56 -9.24
C THR A 29 4.58 -5.37 -8.46
N ARG A 30 4.77 -6.69 -8.44
CA ARG A 30 3.86 -7.63 -7.77
C ARG A 30 4.24 -7.74 -6.31
N LEU A 31 3.34 -7.39 -5.41
CA LEU A 31 3.68 -7.29 -3.98
C LEU A 31 3.97 -8.67 -3.38
N PHE A 32 3.16 -9.68 -3.72
CA PHE A 32 3.37 -11.04 -3.25
C PHE A 32 4.60 -11.72 -3.89
N GLU A 33 4.79 -11.57 -5.20
CA GLU A 33 5.85 -12.31 -5.90
C GLU A 33 7.21 -11.59 -5.89
N ASP A 34 7.23 -10.29 -6.14
CA ASP A 34 8.48 -9.55 -6.28
C ASP A 34 8.96 -9.04 -4.90
N LEU A 35 8.03 -8.61 -4.04
CA LEU A 35 8.35 -8.16 -2.68
C LEU A 35 8.23 -9.24 -1.61
N HIS A 36 7.72 -10.43 -1.96
CA HIS A 36 7.54 -11.55 -1.02
C HIS A 36 6.70 -11.16 0.19
N LEU A 37 5.64 -10.36 -0.01
CA LEU A 37 4.71 -10.04 1.07
C LEU A 37 3.87 -11.26 1.43
N ASP A 38 3.75 -11.48 2.74
CA ASP A 38 2.82 -12.45 3.32
C ASP A 38 1.58 -11.74 3.88
N SER A 39 0.54 -12.51 4.22
CA SER A 39 -0.69 -11.98 4.83
C SER A 39 -0.43 -11.17 6.11
N THR A 40 0.59 -11.54 6.90
CA THR A 40 0.99 -10.80 8.10
C THR A 40 1.60 -9.45 7.72
N SER A 41 2.52 -9.43 6.76
CA SER A 41 3.16 -8.21 6.29
C SER A 41 2.17 -7.25 5.62
N ILE A 42 1.11 -7.78 5.00
CA ILE A 42 0.02 -6.94 4.47
C ILE A 42 -0.71 -6.22 5.60
N LEU A 43 -1.08 -6.91 6.67
CA LEU A 43 -1.72 -6.26 7.82
C LEU A 43 -0.82 -5.19 8.44
N GLU A 44 0.49 -5.46 8.56
CA GLU A 44 1.47 -4.47 9.02
C GLU A 44 1.57 -3.26 8.08
N LEU A 45 1.57 -3.50 6.76
CA LEU A 45 1.58 -2.46 5.75
C LEU A 45 0.34 -1.58 5.84
N LEU A 46 -0.85 -2.18 6.03
CA LEU A 46 -2.10 -1.45 6.18
C LEU A 46 -2.05 -0.54 7.40
N MET A 47 -1.65 -1.04 8.56
CA MET A 47 -1.49 -0.22 9.78
C MET A 47 -0.50 0.94 9.56
N ALA A 48 0.61 0.70 8.86
CA ALA A 48 1.58 1.74 8.54
C ALA A 48 1.02 2.78 7.55
N LEU A 49 0.18 2.37 6.60
CA LEU A 49 -0.50 3.27 5.67
C LEU A 49 -1.57 4.11 6.37
N GLU A 50 -2.34 3.53 7.29
CA GLU A 50 -3.30 4.26 8.12
C GLU A 50 -2.62 5.37 8.91
N ASP A 51 -1.51 5.07 9.60
CA ASP A 51 -0.77 6.07 10.39
C ASP A 51 -0.10 7.13 9.50
N SER A 52 0.50 6.70 8.39
CA SER A 52 1.33 7.58 7.57
C SER A 52 0.55 8.44 6.57
N VAL A 53 -0.55 7.92 6.03
CA VAL A 53 -1.41 8.59 5.04
C VAL A 53 -2.68 9.13 5.68
N GLY A 54 -3.11 8.57 6.82
CA GLY A 54 -4.34 8.95 7.50
C GLY A 54 -5.59 8.42 6.81
N ILE A 55 -5.49 7.24 6.19
CA ILE A 55 -6.62 6.48 5.64
C ILE A 55 -7.21 5.57 6.71
N GLU A 56 -8.43 5.11 6.49
CA GLU A 56 -9.08 4.09 7.32
C GLU A 56 -9.27 2.85 6.45
N VAL A 57 -8.62 1.74 6.80
CA VAL A 57 -8.66 0.50 6.02
C VAL A 57 -9.72 -0.41 6.64
N ASP A 58 -10.75 -0.74 5.87
CA ASP A 58 -11.76 -1.70 6.32
C ASP A 58 -11.32 -3.14 6.00
N PRO A 59 -10.99 -3.97 7.02
CA PRO A 59 -10.62 -5.35 6.79
C PRO A 59 -11.73 -6.22 6.21
N GLU A 60 -13.00 -5.83 6.34
CA GLU A 60 -14.12 -6.55 5.71
C GLU A 60 -14.16 -6.33 4.19
N ASN A 61 -13.65 -5.20 3.72
CA ASN A 61 -13.63 -4.82 2.31
C ASN A 61 -12.26 -5.03 1.64
N LEU A 62 -11.31 -5.65 2.35
CA LEU A 62 -9.99 -6.00 1.82
C LEU A 62 -10.11 -7.18 0.85
N GLU A 63 -9.89 -6.91 -0.43
CA GLU A 63 -9.72 -7.98 -1.42
C GLU A 63 -8.24 -8.24 -1.71
N MET A 64 -7.87 -9.51 -1.87
CA MET A 64 -6.51 -9.87 -2.30
C MET A 64 -6.15 -9.25 -3.66
N SER A 65 -7.17 -8.93 -4.48
CA SER A 65 -7.06 -8.19 -5.75
C SER A 65 -6.27 -6.89 -5.58
N ASP A 66 -6.57 -6.14 -4.52
CA ASP A 66 -6.05 -4.79 -4.26
C ASP A 66 -4.56 -4.81 -3.91
N PHE A 67 -4.04 -5.96 -3.46
CA PHE A 67 -2.64 -6.17 -3.09
C PHE A 67 -1.84 -6.91 -4.16
N THR A 68 -2.38 -7.04 -5.37
CA THR A 68 -1.69 -7.77 -6.44
C THR A 68 -0.45 -7.02 -6.91
N SER A 69 -0.56 -5.70 -7.11
CA SER A 69 0.53 -4.85 -7.58
C SER A 69 0.60 -3.52 -6.84
N LEU A 70 1.69 -2.79 -7.04
CA LEU A 70 1.83 -1.43 -6.53
C LEU A 70 0.74 -0.50 -7.07
N GLU A 71 0.31 -0.69 -8.32
CA GLU A 71 -0.77 0.08 -8.93
C GLU A 71 -2.10 -0.14 -8.21
N THR A 72 -2.50 -1.40 -8.00
CA THR A 72 -3.78 -1.72 -7.34
C THR A 72 -3.79 -1.20 -5.90
N LEU A 73 -2.65 -1.28 -5.21
CA LEU A 73 -2.53 -0.73 -3.86
C LEU A 73 -2.63 0.80 -3.85
N ALA A 74 -1.98 1.47 -4.80
CA ALA A 74 -2.08 2.92 -4.94
C ALA A 74 -3.51 3.38 -5.27
N GLU A 75 -4.22 2.63 -6.12
CA GLU A 75 -5.64 2.87 -6.42
C GLU A 75 -6.53 2.68 -5.20
N TYR A 76 -6.30 1.61 -4.42
CA TYR A 76 -7.01 1.37 -3.16
C TYR A 76 -6.81 2.52 -2.17
N VAL A 77 -5.57 2.95 -1.95
CA VAL A 77 -5.25 4.08 -1.04
C VAL A 77 -5.85 5.38 -1.57
N ALA A 78 -5.81 5.63 -2.88
CA ALA A 78 -6.42 6.82 -3.49
C ALA A 78 -7.94 6.85 -3.30
N GLY A 79 -8.62 5.72 -3.47
CA GLY A 79 -10.07 5.61 -3.26
C GLY A 79 -10.46 5.91 -1.82
N ASN A 80 -9.70 5.42 -0.83
CA ASN A 80 -9.94 5.69 0.59
C ASN A 80 -9.60 7.13 1.00
N LEU A 81 -8.73 7.82 0.26
CA LEU A 81 -8.42 9.23 0.51
C LEU A 81 -9.52 10.19 0.03
N ASP A 82 -10.17 9.87 -1.08
CA ASP A 82 -11.23 10.69 -1.67
C ASP A 82 -12.58 10.52 -0.95
N ASP A 83 -12.75 9.47 -0.14
CA ASP A 83 -13.95 9.22 0.68
C ASP A 83 -13.96 9.97 2.03
N LYS A 84 -13.13 11.01 2.16
CA LYS A 84 -13.10 11.86 3.34
C LYS A 84 -14.21 12.93 3.24
N PRO A 85 -15.22 12.93 4.13
CA PRO A 85 -16.35 13.87 4.09
C PRO A 85 -15.95 15.33 4.39
#